data_AF-Q8P761-F1
#
_entry.id   AF-Q8P761-F1
#
_cell.length_a   1.000
_cell.length_b   1.000
_cell.length_c   1.000
_cell.angle_alpha   90.00
_cell.angle_beta   90.00
_cell.angle_gamma   90.00
#
_symmetry.space_group_name_H-M   'P 1'
#
loop_
_entity.id
_entity.type
_entity.pdbx_description
1 polymer ?
#
loop_
_entity_poly.entity_id
_entity_poly.type
_entity_poly.pdbx_seq_one_letter_code
_entity_poly.pdbx_strand_id
1 'polypeptide(L)'
;MSIRIGISGWRYARWRGTFYPTGLAQRRELAYAGRCFPSVEINGSFYSLQRPESYQSWHDETPDDFVFAVKGPRFVTHMKRLRDCEQALANFFASGVLRLGEKLGPILWQLPPTLRFDDAVLDAFLSSLPRDTEAALALARKRDTTLMHGRTALSIDRKRPLRHALEMRHPSFCDPSCMKLLRKHKVGVVVADTAGKFPYLEDVTADFVYLRLHGDAQLYASGYSDHALDRWGERIAAWAAGGEPSDAQRVGPRASKRARRDVYCYFDNDMKVHAPFDARGLMQRLDLPTDCPAREEVV
;
A
#
# COMPACT_ATOMS: atom_id res chain seq x y z
N MET A 1 -7.25 12.78 10.70
CA MET A 1 -5.85 12.36 10.49
C MET A 1 -5.87 10.89 10.79
N SER A 2 -5.40 10.03 9.90
CA SER A 2 -5.33 8.60 10.17
C SER A 2 -3.90 8.12 10.01
N ILE A 3 -3.37 7.50 11.07
CA ILE A 3 -2.15 6.71 11.03
C ILE A 3 -2.60 5.26 10.95
N ARG A 4 -2.27 4.59 9.84
CA ARG A 4 -2.68 3.21 9.57
C ARG A 4 -1.44 2.37 9.39
N ILE A 5 -1.14 1.58 10.41
CA ILE A 5 0.02 0.69 10.45
C ILE A 5 -0.51 -0.73 10.31
N GLY A 6 0.17 -1.54 9.52
CA GLY A 6 -0.19 -2.92 9.32
C GLY A 6 0.86 -3.71 8.59
N ILE A 7 0.41 -4.77 7.95
CA ILE A 7 1.24 -5.81 7.34
C ILE A 7 0.97 -5.93 5.84
N SER A 8 1.97 -6.40 5.11
CA SER A 8 1.93 -6.67 3.67
C SER A 8 1.52 -8.11 3.38
N GLY A 9 0.21 -8.35 3.25
CA GLY A 9 -0.38 -9.68 3.11
C GLY A 9 -0.60 -10.39 4.44
N TRP A 10 -1.39 -11.46 4.41
CA TRP A 10 -1.86 -12.16 5.63
C TRP A 10 -1.92 -13.69 5.49
N ARG A 11 -1.41 -14.28 4.41
CA ARG A 11 -1.49 -15.73 4.17
C ARG A 11 -0.10 -16.35 4.18
N TYR A 12 0.51 -16.41 5.35
CA TYR A 12 1.85 -16.94 5.54
C TYR A 12 1.86 -18.14 6.50
N ALA A 13 2.24 -19.32 6.01
CA ALA A 13 2.20 -20.56 6.80
C ALA A 13 3.01 -20.47 8.11
N ARG A 14 4.17 -19.82 8.06
CA ARG A 14 5.06 -19.58 9.21
C ARG A 14 4.48 -18.70 10.31
N TRP A 15 3.40 -17.96 10.04
CA TRP A 15 2.72 -17.16 11.06
C TRP A 15 1.79 -17.99 11.95
N ARG A 16 1.49 -19.23 11.56
CA ARG A 16 0.61 -20.12 12.33
C ARG A 16 1.33 -20.68 13.54
N GLY A 17 0.72 -20.49 14.72
CA GLY A 17 1.32 -20.86 16.00
C GLY A 17 2.34 -19.85 16.52
N THR A 18 2.58 -18.74 15.80
CA THR A 18 3.46 -17.65 16.23
C THR A 18 2.68 -16.35 16.36
N PHE A 19 2.21 -15.81 15.23
CA PHE A 19 1.29 -14.67 15.21
C PHE A 19 -0.17 -15.12 15.24
N TYR A 20 -0.55 -16.07 14.40
CA TYR A 20 -1.89 -16.64 14.41
C TYR A 20 -2.02 -17.69 15.52
N PRO A 21 -3.14 -17.70 16.27
CA PRO A 21 -3.41 -18.72 17.27
C PRO A 21 -3.34 -20.13 16.68
N THR A 22 -2.81 -21.07 17.47
CA THR A 22 -2.76 -22.48 17.09
C THR A 22 -4.16 -22.99 16.76
N GLY A 23 -4.32 -23.62 15.58
CA GLY A 23 -5.60 -24.16 15.13
C GLY A 23 -6.55 -23.15 14.47
N LEU A 24 -6.16 -21.90 14.27
CA LEU A 24 -6.95 -20.95 13.47
C LEU A 24 -7.10 -21.46 12.04
N ALA A 25 -8.35 -21.54 11.55
CA ALA A 25 -8.62 -21.91 10.16
C ALA A 25 -8.08 -20.85 9.20
N GLN A 26 -7.37 -21.25 8.13
CA GLN A 26 -6.74 -20.31 7.19
C GLN A 26 -7.70 -19.22 6.67
N ARG A 27 -8.96 -19.58 6.38
CA ARG A 27 -9.97 -18.64 5.88
C ARG A 27 -10.30 -17.50 6.86
N ARG A 28 -9.91 -17.63 8.13
CA ARG A 28 -10.12 -16.64 9.21
C ARG A 28 -8.87 -15.79 9.48
N GLU A 29 -7.76 -16.04 8.78
CA GLU A 29 -6.50 -15.29 8.97
C GLU A 29 -6.68 -13.79 8.70
N LEU A 30 -7.52 -13.40 7.74
CA LEU A 30 -7.84 -11.98 7.49
C LEU A 30 -8.68 -11.40 8.61
N ALA A 31 -9.76 -12.07 9.03
CA ALA A 31 -10.60 -11.61 10.13
C ALA A 31 -9.80 -11.44 11.43
N TYR A 32 -8.83 -12.32 11.70
CA TYR A 32 -7.90 -12.19 12.81
C TYR A 32 -7.00 -10.96 12.64
N ALA A 33 -6.27 -10.87 11.52
CA ALA A 33 -5.36 -9.75 11.25
C ALA A 33 -6.07 -8.40 11.23
N GLY A 34 -7.30 -8.35 10.70
CA GLY A 34 -8.13 -7.15 10.61
C GLY A 34 -8.60 -6.63 11.96
N ARG A 35 -8.54 -7.44 13.02
CA ARG A 35 -8.78 -7.01 14.41
C ARG A 35 -7.51 -6.60 15.14
N CYS A 36 -6.33 -7.05 14.67
CA CYS A 36 -5.03 -6.64 15.20
C CYS A 36 -4.52 -5.31 14.63
N PHE A 37 -4.89 -5.01 13.37
CA PHE A 37 -4.35 -3.88 12.62
C PHE A 37 -5.48 -3.07 11.99
N PRO A 38 -5.37 -1.73 11.92
CA PRO A 38 -6.34 -0.88 11.22
C PRO A 38 -6.21 -0.93 9.69
N SER A 39 -5.21 -1.64 9.15
CA SER A 39 -4.96 -1.73 7.72
C SER A 39 -4.10 -2.94 7.33
N VAL A 40 -4.24 -3.43 6.09
CA VAL A 40 -3.30 -4.36 5.44
C VAL A 40 -3.10 -3.97 3.97
N GLU A 41 -1.93 -4.33 3.42
CA GLU A 41 -1.64 -4.21 1.99
C GLU A 41 -1.98 -5.53 1.27
N ILE A 42 -2.88 -5.48 0.29
CA ILE A 42 -3.23 -6.61 -0.58
C ILE A 42 -2.12 -6.80 -1.61
N ASN A 43 -1.41 -7.93 -1.50
CA ASN A 43 -0.34 -8.32 -2.43
C ASN A 43 -0.79 -9.28 -3.53
N GLY A 44 -1.86 -10.06 -3.33
CA GLY A 44 -2.33 -11.05 -4.31
C GLY A 44 -2.66 -10.44 -5.67
N SER A 45 -3.20 -9.22 -5.69
CA SER A 45 -3.54 -8.44 -6.89
C SER A 45 -2.32 -8.09 -7.77
N PHE A 46 -1.11 -8.12 -7.21
CA PHE A 46 0.12 -7.96 -7.97
C PHE A 46 0.34 -9.13 -8.93
N TYR A 47 0.09 -10.37 -8.48
CA TYR A 47 0.40 -11.57 -9.26
C TYR A 47 -0.73 -11.97 -10.21
N SER A 48 -1.98 -11.74 -9.82
CA SER A 48 -3.15 -12.05 -10.64
C SER A 48 -4.32 -11.13 -10.33
N LEU A 49 -5.19 -10.91 -11.31
CA LEU A 49 -6.47 -10.23 -11.06
C LEU A 49 -7.29 -11.08 -10.10
N GLN A 50 -7.73 -10.44 -9.02
CA GLN A 50 -8.62 -11.06 -8.04
C GLN A 50 -10.05 -11.05 -8.57
N ARG A 51 -10.86 -11.99 -8.11
CA ARG A 51 -12.28 -12.06 -8.48
C ARG A 51 -13.08 -11.04 -7.67
N PRO A 52 -14.23 -10.56 -8.20
CA PRO A 52 -15.07 -9.64 -7.46
C PRO A 52 -15.51 -10.17 -6.10
N GLU A 53 -15.79 -11.47 -5.99
CA GLU A 53 -16.22 -12.11 -4.75
C GLU A 53 -15.11 -12.10 -3.69
N SER A 54 -13.84 -12.14 -4.10
CA SER A 54 -12.70 -12.04 -3.17
C SER A 54 -12.64 -10.67 -2.51
N TYR A 55 -12.77 -9.59 -3.28
CA TYR A 55 -12.80 -8.25 -2.72
C TYR A 55 -14.01 -8.03 -1.81
N GLN A 56 -15.17 -8.59 -2.17
CA GLN A 56 -16.37 -8.52 -1.33
C GLN A 56 -16.16 -9.25 0.01
N SER A 57 -15.66 -10.48 -0.02
CA SER A 57 -15.38 -11.24 1.22
C SER A 57 -14.34 -10.53 2.09
N TRP A 58 -13.28 -9.95 1.52
CA TRP A 58 -12.30 -9.18 2.29
C TRP A 58 -12.90 -7.93 2.94
N HIS A 59 -13.79 -7.23 2.22
CA HIS A 59 -14.53 -6.11 2.77
C HIS A 59 -15.38 -6.55 3.97
N ASP A 60 -16.13 -7.64 3.83
CA ASP A 60 -17.12 -8.08 4.83
C ASP A 60 -16.47 -8.74 6.06
N GLU A 61 -15.27 -9.30 5.93
CA GLU A 61 -14.53 -9.97 7.01
C GLU A 61 -13.75 -9.03 7.94
N THR A 62 -13.62 -7.75 7.58
CA THR A 62 -12.83 -6.76 8.33
C THR A 62 -13.71 -5.72 9.03
N PRO A 63 -13.25 -5.07 10.12
CA PRO A 63 -14.01 -4.00 10.79
C PRO A 63 -14.41 -2.85 9.86
N ASP A 64 -15.43 -2.09 10.23
CA ASP A 64 -16.00 -1.01 9.40
C ASP A 64 -14.99 0.13 9.13
N ASP A 65 -14.12 0.42 10.08
CA ASP A 65 -13.11 1.48 9.98
C ASP A 65 -11.79 1.02 9.36
N PHE A 66 -11.70 -0.26 8.97
CA PHE A 66 -10.53 -0.89 8.37
C PHE A 66 -10.28 -0.37 6.95
N VAL A 67 -9.01 -0.27 6.55
CA VAL A 67 -8.63 0.16 5.19
C VAL A 67 -7.62 -0.78 4.57
N PHE A 68 -7.82 -1.13 3.31
CA PHE A 68 -6.86 -1.88 2.50
C PHE A 68 -6.03 -0.94 1.64
N ALA A 69 -4.71 -1.08 1.64
CA ALA A 69 -3.92 -0.69 0.48
C ALA A 69 -3.94 -1.81 -0.56
N VAL A 70 -3.87 -1.48 -1.84
CA VAL A 70 -3.93 -2.47 -2.92
C VAL A 70 -2.71 -2.36 -3.80
N LYS A 71 -1.92 -3.43 -3.92
CA LYS A 71 -0.81 -3.47 -4.87
C LYS A 71 -1.35 -3.70 -6.28
N GLY A 72 -1.07 -2.75 -7.18
CA GLY A 72 -1.49 -2.81 -8.57
C GLY A 72 -0.82 -3.97 -9.33
N PRO A 73 -1.36 -4.39 -10.49
CA PRO A 73 -0.87 -5.58 -11.17
C PRO A 73 0.59 -5.47 -11.63
N ARG A 74 1.36 -6.55 -11.42
CA ARG A 74 2.72 -6.70 -11.96
C ARG A 74 2.75 -6.49 -13.48
N PHE A 75 1.67 -6.86 -14.17
CA PHE A 75 1.56 -6.66 -15.61
C PHE A 75 1.68 -5.19 -16.02
N VAL A 76 1.16 -4.25 -15.23
CA VAL A 76 1.26 -2.80 -15.48
C VAL A 76 2.70 -2.32 -15.26
N THR A 77 3.30 -2.63 -14.11
CA THR A 77 4.57 -2.03 -13.70
C THR A 77 5.81 -2.75 -14.22
N HIS A 78 5.77 -4.09 -14.36
CA HIS A 78 6.94 -4.90 -14.73
C HIS A 78 6.95 -5.33 -16.19
N MET A 79 5.80 -5.74 -16.73
CA MET A 79 5.71 -6.25 -18.12
C MET A 79 5.49 -5.12 -19.10
N LYS A 80 4.43 -4.33 -18.88
CA LYS A 80 4.13 -3.13 -19.68
C LYS A 80 5.06 -1.96 -19.38
N ARG A 81 5.73 -1.98 -18.22
CA ARG A 81 6.69 -0.95 -17.80
C ARG A 81 6.09 0.46 -17.95
N LEU A 82 4.83 0.60 -17.52
CA LEU A 82 4.03 1.83 -17.55
C LEU A 82 3.55 2.31 -18.93
N ARG A 83 3.84 1.58 -20.02
CA ARG A 83 3.42 1.93 -21.38
C ARG A 83 2.13 1.20 -21.77
N ASP A 84 1.25 1.86 -22.53
CA ASP A 84 0.03 1.26 -23.10
C ASP A 84 -0.80 0.44 -22.08
N CYS A 85 -1.03 1.07 -20.93
CA CYS A 85 -1.63 0.44 -19.75
C CYS A 85 -3.16 0.58 -19.66
N GLU A 86 -3.82 1.35 -20.56
CA GLU A 86 -5.26 1.64 -20.45
C GLU A 86 -6.11 0.38 -20.31
N GLN A 87 -5.93 -0.61 -21.20
CA GLN A 87 -6.68 -1.86 -21.14
C GLN A 87 -6.37 -2.68 -19.87
N ALA A 88 -5.12 -2.67 -19.40
CA ALA A 88 -4.70 -3.39 -18.20
C ALA A 88 -5.29 -2.75 -16.93
N LEU A 89 -5.32 -1.42 -16.87
CA LEU A 89 -5.97 -0.66 -15.80
C LEU A 89 -7.49 -0.87 -15.82
N ALA A 90 -8.12 -0.84 -17.00
CA ALA A 90 -9.53 -1.14 -17.16
C ALA A 90 -9.89 -2.54 -16.62
N ASN A 91 -9.09 -3.56 -16.97
CA ASN A 91 -9.29 -4.91 -16.46
C ASN A 91 -9.08 -5.01 -14.94
N PHE A 92 -8.08 -4.29 -14.40
CA PHE A 92 -7.83 -4.24 -12.95
C PHE A 92 -9.00 -3.63 -12.18
N PHE A 93 -9.48 -2.45 -12.59
CA PHE A 93 -10.61 -1.82 -11.90
C PHE A 93 -11.91 -2.61 -12.07
N ALA A 94 -12.11 -3.24 -13.24
CA ALA A 94 -13.26 -4.10 -13.47
C ALA A 94 -13.23 -5.40 -12.68
N SER A 95 -12.06 -5.86 -12.20
CA SER A 95 -11.93 -7.13 -11.48
C SER A 95 -12.57 -7.11 -10.08
N GLY A 96 -13.05 -5.94 -9.64
CA GLY A 96 -13.84 -5.79 -8.42
C GLY A 96 -13.15 -5.07 -7.28
N VAL A 97 -11.98 -4.45 -7.49
CA VAL A 97 -11.28 -3.66 -6.47
C VAL A 97 -12.17 -2.57 -5.85
N LEU A 98 -13.10 -2.02 -6.63
CA LEU A 98 -14.04 -0.99 -6.18
C LEU A 98 -15.09 -1.51 -5.17
N ARG A 99 -15.25 -2.84 -5.02
CA ARG A 99 -16.11 -3.45 -3.99
C ARG A 99 -15.57 -3.27 -2.57
N LEU A 100 -14.30 -2.89 -2.43
CA LEU A 100 -13.75 -2.50 -1.14
C LEU A 100 -14.38 -1.20 -0.59
N GLY A 101 -15.17 -0.46 -1.39
CA GLY A 101 -15.98 0.65 -0.89
C GLY A 101 -15.17 1.72 -0.15
N GLU A 102 -15.60 2.09 1.04
CA GLU A 102 -14.89 2.99 1.96
C GLU A 102 -13.59 2.41 2.52
N LYS A 103 -13.44 1.08 2.50
CA LYS A 103 -12.21 0.40 2.91
C LYS A 103 -11.15 0.41 1.80
N LEU A 104 -11.45 0.94 0.60
CA LEU A 104 -10.45 1.12 -0.44
C LEU A 104 -9.53 2.31 -0.12
N GLY A 105 -8.31 1.99 0.32
CA GLY A 105 -7.23 2.94 0.55
C GLY A 105 -6.35 3.18 -0.69
N PRO A 106 -5.08 3.56 -0.49
CA PRO A 106 -4.17 3.85 -1.58
C PRO A 106 -3.84 2.63 -2.45
N ILE A 107 -3.68 2.85 -3.76
CA ILE A 107 -3.19 1.85 -4.71
C ILE A 107 -1.69 2.03 -4.90
N LEU A 108 -0.92 0.99 -4.59
CA LEU A 108 0.54 0.94 -4.71
C LEU A 108 0.96 0.48 -6.11
N TRP A 109 1.83 1.24 -6.76
CA TRP A 109 2.50 0.91 -8.01
C TRP A 109 4.00 0.69 -7.76
N GLN A 110 4.40 -0.55 -7.51
CA GLN A 110 5.82 -0.89 -7.32
C GLN A 110 6.49 -1.17 -8.67
N LEU A 111 7.57 -0.45 -8.97
CA LEU A 111 8.36 -0.59 -10.19
C LEU A 111 9.47 -1.63 -10.05
N PRO A 112 9.88 -2.33 -11.13
CA PRO A 112 11.06 -3.18 -11.10
C PRO A 112 12.34 -2.35 -11.02
N PRO A 113 13.44 -2.90 -10.47
CA PRO A 113 14.73 -2.22 -10.42
C PRO A 113 15.36 -1.99 -11.80
N THR A 114 14.88 -2.64 -12.85
CA THR A 114 15.39 -2.48 -14.22
C THR A 114 14.65 -1.40 -15.01
N LEU A 115 13.59 -0.81 -14.47
CA LEU A 115 12.91 0.32 -15.10
C LEU A 115 13.64 1.60 -14.72
N ARG A 116 14.15 2.31 -15.72
CA ARG A 116 14.76 3.63 -15.56
C ARG A 116 13.67 4.70 -15.71
N PHE A 117 13.88 5.82 -15.03
CA PHE A 117 13.05 7.01 -15.12
C PHE A 117 13.08 7.57 -16.56
N ASP A 118 11.89 7.85 -17.06
CA ASP A 118 11.59 8.50 -18.34
C ASP A 118 10.40 9.42 -18.05
N ASP A 119 10.60 10.73 -18.20
CA ASP A 119 9.64 11.77 -17.81
C ASP A 119 8.31 11.63 -18.57
N ALA A 120 8.38 11.43 -19.88
CA ALA A 120 7.20 11.32 -20.73
C ALA A 120 6.38 10.05 -20.40
N VAL A 121 7.07 8.93 -20.14
CA VAL A 121 6.40 7.69 -19.73
C VAL A 121 5.71 7.85 -18.40
N LEU A 122 6.41 8.43 -17.42
CA LEU A 122 5.86 8.58 -16.09
C LEU A 122 4.68 9.55 -16.12
N ASP A 123 4.79 10.71 -16.78
CA ASP A 123 3.69 11.68 -16.87
C ASP A 123 2.47 11.08 -17.57
N ALA A 124 2.65 10.34 -18.67
CA ALA A 124 1.56 9.66 -19.38
C ALA A 124 0.87 8.61 -18.50
N PHE A 125 1.65 7.76 -17.82
CA PHE A 125 1.09 6.76 -16.90
C PHE A 125 0.34 7.41 -15.75
N LEU A 126 0.95 8.38 -15.07
CA LEU A 126 0.32 9.08 -13.94
C LEU A 126 -0.96 9.80 -14.38
N SER A 127 -0.99 10.38 -15.58
CA SER A 127 -2.18 11.03 -16.15
C SER A 127 -3.32 10.04 -16.41
N SER A 128 -3.00 8.78 -16.71
CA SER A 128 -4.00 7.73 -16.97
C SER A 128 -4.68 7.18 -15.69
N LEU A 129 -4.13 7.49 -14.51
CA LEU A 129 -4.66 6.97 -13.25
C LEU A 129 -5.95 7.71 -12.82
N PRO A 130 -7.05 6.99 -12.56
CA PRO A 130 -8.31 7.62 -12.12
C PRO A 130 -8.16 8.24 -10.73
N ARG A 131 -8.67 9.45 -10.53
CA ARG A 131 -8.55 10.19 -9.25
C ARG A 131 -9.72 9.99 -8.30
N ASP A 132 -10.77 9.32 -8.74
CA ASP A 132 -11.93 8.97 -7.96
C ASP A 132 -12.57 7.68 -8.49
N THR A 133 -13.50 7.13 -7.70
CA THR A 133 -14.17 5.87 -8.01
C THR A 133 -15.08 5.93 -9.23
N GLU A 134 -15.59 7.12 -9.62
CA GLU A 134 -16.38 7.29 -10.84
C GLU A 134 -15.49 7.21 -12.09
N ALA A 135 -14.35 7.90 -12.08
CA ALA A 135 -13.36 7.82 -13.14
C ALA A 135 -12.80 6.39 -13.27
N ALA A 136 -12.57 5.72 -12.15
CA ALA A 136 -12.15 4.32 -12.14
C ALA A 136 -13.22 3.38 -12.71
N LEU A 137 -14.50 3.61 -12.37
CA LEU A 137 -15.61 2.86 -12.94
C LEU A 137 -15.77 3.12 -14.45
N ALA A 138 -15.61 4.37 -14.90
CA ALA A 138 -15.62 4.72 -16.32
C ALA A 138 -14.50 4.00 -17.08
N LEU A 139 -13.29 3.93 -16.51
CA LEU A 139 -12.18 3.16 -17.05
C LEU A 139 -12.48 1.65 -17.03
N ALA A 140 -13.03 1.12 -15.94
CA ALA A 140 -13.40 -0.29 -15.81
C ALA A 140 -14.40 -0.76 -16.87
N ARG A 141 -15.31 0.12 -17.31
CA ARG A 141 -16.27 -0.19 -18.38
C ARG A 141 -15.60 -0.45 -19.73
N LYS A 142 -14.38 0.07 -19.95
CA LYS A 142 -13.55 -0.18 -21.14
C LYS A 142 -12.75 -1.49 -21.08
N ARG A 143 -13.02 -2.37 -20.11
CA ARG A 143 -12.34 -3.66 -19.98
C ARG A 143 -12.48 -4.52 -21.24
N ASP A 144 -11.60 -5.50 -21.37
CA ASP A 144 -11.71 -6.56 -22.35
C ASP A 144 -12.86 -7.49 -21.94
N THR A 145 -13.97 -7.45 -22.68
CA THR A 145 -15.20 -8.19 -22.34
C THR A 145 -15.05 -9.70 -22.49
N THR A 146 -14.15 -10.15 -23.36
CA THR A 146 -13.87 -11.57 -23.59
C THR A 146 -13.03 -12.11 -22.43
N LEU A 147 -11.90 -11.47 -22.13
CA LEU A 147 -11.00 -11.90 -21.04
C LEU A 147 -11.61 -11.73 -19.65
N MET A 148 -12.54 -10.81 -19.48
CA MET A 148 -13.16 -10.50 -18.19
C MET A 148 -14.56 -11.12 -18.02
N HIS A 149 -15.00 -11.96 -18.94
CA HIS A 149 -16.32 -12.61 -18.87
C HIS A 149 -16.50 -13.38 -17.54
N GLY A 150 -17.57 -13.05 -16.79
CA GLY A 150 -17.89 -13.69 -15.51
C GLY A 150 -16.96 -13.31 -14.34
N ARG A 151 -16.09 -12.29 -14.49
CA ARG A 151 -15.09 -11.91 -13.46
C ARG A 151 -15.11 -10.42 -13.16
N THR A 152 -16.27 -9.77 -13.29
CA THR A 152 -16.37 -8.31 -13.33
C THR A 152 -17.35 -7.75 -12.33
N ALA A 153 -17.01 -6.61 -11.73
CA ALA A 153 -17.94 -5.76 -11.01
C ALA A 153 -17.81 -4.31 -11.48
N LEU A 154 -18.95 -3.73 -11.88
CA LEU A 154 -19.04 -2.42 -12.53
C LEU A 154 -20.06 -1.54 -11.83
N SER A 155 -19.98 -1.52 -10.50
CA SER A 155 -20.80 -0.67 -9.64
C SER A 155 -19.93 -0.03 -8.57
N ILE A 156 -20.34 1.15 -8.14
CA ILE A 156 -19.87 1.84 -6.95
C ILE A 156 -21.12 2.28 -6.19
N ASP A 157 -21.03 2.34 -4.88
CA ASP A 157 -22.09 2.86 -4.01
C ASP A 157 -22.08 4.39 -3.94
N ARG A 158 -20.90 5.03 -3.95
CA ARG A 158 -20.73 6.48 -4.08
C ARG A 158 -19.36 6.88 -4.62
N LYS A 159 -19.26 8.12 -5.09
CA LYS A 159 -17.98 8.75 -5.45
C LYS A 159 -17.08 8.91 -4.23
N ARG A 160 -15.83 8.42 -4.32
CA ARG A 160 -14.77 8.62 -3.32
C ARG A 160 -13.46 8.99 -4.04
N PRO A 161 -12.57 9.80 -3.44
CA PRO A 161 -11.23 10.02 -3.96
C PRO A 161 -10.43 8.71 -4.02
N LEU A 162 -9.57 8.57 -5.03
CA LEU A 162 -8.59 7.49 -5.13
C LEU A 162 -7.18 8.05 -4.97
N ARG A 163 -6.41 7.38 -4.11
CA ARG A 163 -5.01 7.73 -3.83
C ARG A 163 -4.09 6.71 -4.50
N HIS A 164 -2.96 7.19 -5.02
CA HIS A 164 -1.96 6.36 -5.65
C HIS A 164 -0.59 6.62 -5.04
N ALA A 165 0.16 5.55 -4.82
CA ALA A 165 1.54 5.59 -4.36
C ALA A 165 2.46 4.89 -5.38
N LEU A 166 3.67 5.41 -5.60
CA LEU A 166 4.65 4.86 -6.54
C LEU A 166 5.92 4.48 -5.77
N GLU A 167 6.29 3.20 -5.83
CA GLU A 167 7.54 2.70 -5.24
C GLU A 167 8.59 2.49 -6.32
N MET A 168 9.68 3.24 -6.21
CA MET A 168 10.78 3.26 -7.16
C MET A 168 11.89 2.33 -6.69
N ARG A 169 12.48 1.57 -7.62
CA ARG A 169 13.57 0.62 -7.31
C ARG A 169 14.85 0.87 -8.10
N HIS A 170 14.90 1.95 -8.88
CA HIS A 170 16.06 2.30 -9.70
C HIS A 170 16.54 3.73 -9.37
N PRO A 171 17.85 3.98 -9.15
CA PRO A 171 18.38 5.28 -8.72
C PRO A 171 18.08 6.46 -9.63
N SER A 172 17.84 6.24 -10.92
CA SER A 172 17.52 7.33 -11.85
C SER A 172 16.18 8.04 -11.54
N PHE A 173 15.36 7.50 -10.63
CA PHE A 173 14.16 8.17 -10.13
C PHE A 173 14.46 9.17 -9.00
N CYS A 174 15.68 9.16 -8.44
CA CYS A 174 16.18 10.18 -7.53
C CYS A 174 16.49 11.47 -8.31
N ASP A 175 15.46 12.04 -8.94
CA ASP A 175 15.54 13.22 -9.78
C ASP A 175 14.45 14.24 -9.37
N PRO A 176 14.78 15.54 -9.22
CA PRO A 176 13.79 16.55 -8.86
C PRO A 176 12.59 16.65 -9.84
N SER A 177 12.80 16.37 -11.12
CA SER A 177 11.73 16.33 -12.13
C SER A 177 10.73 15.19 -11.87
N CYS A 178 11.21 14.03 -11.41
CA CYS A 178 10.34 12.94 -10.98
C CYS A 178 9.45 13.38 -9.81
N MET A 179 10.03 14.03 -8.79
CA MET A 179 9.26 14.54 -7.65
C MET A 179 8.25 15.62 -8.07
N LYS A 180 8.58 16.44 -9.08
CA LYS A 180 7.66 17.43 -9.67
C LYS A 180 6.47 16.74 -10.35
N LEU A 181 6.69 15.69 -11.13
CA LEU A 181 5.61 14.91 -11.75
C LEU A 181 4.70 14.27 -10.70
N LEU A 182 5.26 13.64 -9.67
CA LEU A 182 4.47 13.06 -8.59
C LEU A 182 3.60 14.10 -7.88
N ARG A 183 4.15 15.29 -7.59
CA ARG A 183 3.38 16.41 -7.00
C ARG A 183 2.28 16.92 -7.92
N LYS A 184 2.57 17.11 -9.22
CA LYS A 184 1.58 17.50 -10.25
C LYS A 184 0.37 16.56 -10.23
N HIS A 185 0.64 15.27 -10.08
CA HIS A 185 -0.36 14.20 -10.11
C HIS A 185 -0.91 13.78 -8.74
N LYS A 186 -0.45 14.40 -7.65
CA LYS A 186 -0.82 14.06 -6.26
C LYS A 186 -0.60 12.57 -5.95
N VAL A 187 0.49 11.99 -6.47
CA VAL A 187 0.87 10.60 -6.23
C VAL A 187 1.98 10.58 -5.19
N GLY A 188 1.79 9.80 -4.12
CA GLY A 188 2.78 9.65 -3.07
C GLY A 188 3.99 8.86 -3.56
N VAL A 189 5.21 9.37 -3.37
CA VAL A 189 6.39 8.52 -3.41
C VAL A 189 6.35 7.60 -2.18
N VAL A 190 6.72 6.34 -2.37
CA VAL A 190 6.79 5.39 -1.26
C VAL A 190 8.13 5.55 -0.55
N VAL A 191 8.08 5.77 0.76
CA VAL A 191 9.24 5.66 1.65
C VAL A 191 9.51 4.18 1.87
N ALA A 192 10.43 3.62 1.08
CA ALA A 192 10.76 2.20 1.12
C ALA A 192 12.07 1.98 1.88
N ASP A 193 11.97 1.42 3.08
CA ASP A 193 13.15 0.96 3.81
C ASP A 193 13.50 -0.46 3.37
N THR A 194 14.67 -0.62 2.75
CA THR A 194 15.05 -1.82 2.00
C THR A 194 16.44 -2.33 2.35
N ALA A 195 16.94 -2.00 3.54
CA ALA A 195 18.31 -2.30 3.98
C ALA A 195 19.37 -1.86 2.94
N GLY A 196 19.20 -0.67 2.38
CA GLY A 196 20.10 -0.08 1.38
C GLY A 196 20.05 -0.67 -0.03
N LYS A 197 19.16 -1.63 -0.31
CA LYS A 197 19.11 -2.28 -1.64
C LYS A 197 18.55 -1.37 -2.74
N PHE A 198 17.53 -0.59 -2.43
CA PHE A 198 16.85 0.28 -3.39
C PHE A 198 16.92 1.73 -2.91
N PRO A 199 16.65 2.71 -3.81
CA PRO A 199 16.70 4.11 -3.45
C PRO A 199 15.79 4.44 -2.27
N TYR A 200 16.30 5.28 -1.36
CA TYR A 200 15.59 5.76 -0.19
C TYR A 200 15.24 7.23 -0.37
N LEU A 201 13.96 7.56 -0.29
CA LEU A 201 13.42 8.91 -0.48
C LEU A 201 12.32 9.16 0.56
N GLU A 202 12.38 10.32 1.20
CA GLU A 202 11.42 10.82 2.19
C GLU A 202 10.71 12.09 1.69
N ASP A 203 10.78 12.38 0.39
CA ASP A 203 10.02 13.44 -0.27
C ASP A 203 8.51 13.29 0.00
N VAL A 204 7.84 14.40 0.30
CA VAL A 204 6.37 14.43 0.39
C VAL A 204 5.80 14.96 -0.92
N THR A 205 5.11 14.10 -1.65
CA THR A 205 4.57 14.40 -3.00
C THR A 205 3.03 14.37 -3.08
N ALA A 206 2.34 14.02 -2.00
CA ALA A 206 0.89 13.99 -1.90
C ALA A 206 0.38 14.54 -0.55
N ASP A 207 -0.93 14.53 -0.34
CA ASP A 207 -1.57 14.87 0.93
C ASP A 207 -1.47 13.78 2.01
N PHE A 208 -0.83 12.66 1.67
CA PHE A 208 -0.58 11.50 2.52
C PHE A 208 0.86 11.00 2.34
N VAL A 209 1.31 10.13 3.25
CA VAL A 209 2.60 9.43 3.18
C VAL A 209 2.34 7.92 3.14
N TYR A 210 3.15 7.20 2.36
CA TYR A 210 3.07 5.75 2.21
C TYR A 210 4.45 5.15 2.50
N LEU A 211 4.53 4.27 3.48
CA LEU A 211 5.77 3.61 3.91
C LEU A 211 5.67 2.11 3.66
N ARG A 212 6.79 1.52 3.23
CA ARG A 212 6.97 0.07 3.20
C ARG A 212 8.29 -0.30 3.88
N LEU A 213 8.19 -0.94 5.03
CA LEU A 213 9.32 -1.30 5.87
C LEU A 213 9.68 -2.76 5.62
N HIS A 214 10.75 -3.00 4.85
CA HIS A 214 11.13 -4.33 4.38
C HIS A 214 12.22 -4.98 5.25
N GLY A 215 12.66 -4.33 6.33
CA GLY A 215 13.69 -4.83 7.26
C GLY A 215 14.93 -3.94 7.28
N ASP A 216 15.50 -3.78 8.47
CA ASP A 216 16.60 -2.86 8.80
C ASP A 216 17.99 -3.29 8.26
N ALA A 217 18.39 -4.53 8.51
CA ALA A 217 19.72 -5.04 8.15
C ALA A 217 19.73 -5.98 6.93
N GLN A 218 18.62 -6.70 6.69
CA GLN A 218 18.47 -7.59 5.55
C GLN A 218 17.06 -7.53 4.99
N LEU A 219 16.97 -7.24 3.69
CA LEU A 219 15.70 -7.19 2.98
C LEU A 219 14.89 -8.47 3.19
N TYR A 220 13.67 -8.27 3.66
CA TYR A 220 12.65 -9.26 3.99
C TYR A 220 12.93 -10.16 5.20
N ALA A 221 14.11 -10.11 5.80
CA ALA A 221 14.55 -11.10 6.79
C ALA A 221 14.83 -10.55 8.19
N SER A 222 15.25 -9.29 8.32
CA SER A 222 15.51 -8.70 9.64
C SER A 222 14.27 -8.03 10.20
N GLY A 223 14.01 -8.25 11.49
CA GLY A 223 13.13 -7.39 12.27
C GLY A 223 13.72 -5.99 12.45
N TYR A 224 12.94 -5.12 13.07
CA TYR A 224 13.40 -3.80 13.50
C TYR A 224 13.79 -3.82 14.97
N SER A 225 14.92 -3.19 15.31
CA SER A 225 15.28 -2.96 16.72
C SER A 225 14.35 -1.91 17.34
N ASP A 226 14.30 -1.88 18.69
CA ASP A 226 13.50 -0.88 19.39
C ASP A 226 13.87 0.56 19.00
N HIS A 227 15.18 0.84 18.91
CA HIS A 227 15.68 2.14 18.45
C HIS A 227 15.26 2.46 17.01
N ALA A 228 15.25 1.46 16.11
CA ALA A 228 14.79 1.66 14.74
C ALA A 228 13.28 1.94 14.69
N LEU A 229 12.49 1.27 15.52
CA LEU A 229 11.05 1.54 15.66
C LEU A 229 10.77 2.92 16.28
N ASP A 230 11.56 3.36 17.27
CA ASP A 230 11.48 4.72 17.84
C ASP A 230 11.70 5.77 16.73
N ARG A 231 12.77 5.58 15.96
CA ARG A 231 13.11 6.44 14.82
C ARG A 231 11.98 6.52 13.78
N TRP A 232 11.29 5.42 13.51
CA TRP A 232 10.14 5.40 12.60
C TRP A 232 8.90 6.05 13.23
N GLY A 233 8.68 5.87 14.53
CA GLY A 233 7.60 6.52 15.28
C GLY A 233 7.71 8.05 15.18
N GLU A 234 8.89 8.60 15.47
CA GLU A 234 9.15 10.05 15.36
C GLU A 234 8.86 10.60 13.95
N ARG A 235 9.26 9.86 12.92
CA ARG A 235 9.03 10.26 11.52
C ARG A 235 7.55 10.26 11.16
N ILE A 236 6.84 9.19 11.52
CA ILE A 236 5.40 9.07 11.32
C ILE A 236 4.67 10.20 12.05
N ALA A 237 5.04 10.50 13.29
CA ALA A 237 4.47 11.60 14.04
C ALA A 237 4.71 12.96 13.34
N ALA A 238 5.92 13.22 12.85
CA ALA A 238 6.25 14.44 12.12
C ALA A 238 5.41 14.60 10.84
N TRP A 239 5.29 13.53 10.04
CA TRP A 239 4.45 13.55 8.84
C TRP A 239 2.97 13.69 9.16
N ALA A 240 2.46 12.96 10.14
CA ALA A 240 1.07 12.99 10.58
C ALA A 240 0.68 14.41 11.02
N ALA A 241 1.53 15.09 11.79
CA ALA A 241 1.38 16.50 12.19
C ALA A 241 1.51 17.51 11.03
N GLY A 242 1.67 17.03 9.78
CA GLY A 242 1.76 17.84 8.58
C GLY A 242 3.12 18.51 8.37
N GLY A 243 4.13 18.11 9.14
CA GLY A 243 5.54 18.43 8.93
C GLY A 243 6.28 17.39 8.11
N GLU A 244 7.59 17.42 8.25
CA GLU A 244 8.55 16.44 7.72
C GLU A 244 9.66 16.27 8.77
N PRO A 245 10.29 15.10 8.87
CA PRO A 245 11.47 14.90 9.71
C PRO A 245 12.56 15.93 9.38
N SER A 246 13.29 16.37 10.40
CA SER A 246 14.36 17.37 10.26
C SER A 246 15.51 16.84 9.39
N ASP A 247 15.80 15.55 9.50
CA ASP A 247 16.83 14.80 8.79
C ASP A 247 16.30 14.05 7.56
N ALA A 248 15.09 14.38 7.08
CA ALA A 248 14.49 13.67 5.96
C ALA A 248 15.35 13.75 4.69
N GLN A 249 15.63 12.60 4.09
CA GLN A 249 16.39 12.48 2.85
C GLN A 249 15.51 12.81 1.65
N ARG A 250 15.81 13.91 0.97
CA ARG A 250 15.01 14.43 -0.14
C ARG A 250 15.86 14.70 -1.36
N VAL A 251 15.24 14.58 -2.52
CA VAL A 251 15.77 15.05 -3.79
C VAL A 251 15.02 16.31 -4.26
N GLY A 252 13.72 16.41 -3.96
CA GLY A 252 12.94 17.60 -4.24
C GLY A 252 12.98 18.64 -3.11
N PRO A 253 12.38 19.83 -3.34
CA PRO A 253 12.20 20.81 -2.29
C PRO A 253 11.29 20.27 -1.18
N ARG A 254 11.46 20.81 0.04
CA ARG A 254 10.57 20.55 1.16
C ARG A 254 9.12 20.87 0.79
N ALA A 255 8.18 20.00 1.15
CA ALA A 255 6.77 20.25 0.93
C ALA A 255 6.25 21.35 1.89
N SER A 256 5.19 22.02 1.46
CA SER A 256 4.51 22.98 2.33
C SER A 256 3.93 22.27 3.56
N LYS A 257 3.95 22.97 4.71
CA LYS A 257 3.34 22.47 5.93
C LYS A 257 1.83 22.33 5.72
N ARG A 258 1.25 21.26 6.25
CA ARG A 258 -0.20 21.05 6.30
C ARG A 258 -0.65 20.97 7.76
N ALA A 259 -1.96 21.07 8.00
CA ALA A 259 -2.51 20.84 9.34
C ALA A 259 -2.37 19.37 9.78
N ARG A 260 -2.48 18.44 8.81
CA ARG A 260 -2.36 17.00 9.03
C ARG A 260 -2.09 16.26 7.71
N ARG A 261 -1.52 15.06 7.79
CA ARG A 261 -1.47 14.08 6.70
C ARG A 261 -1.94 12.72 7.18
N ASP A 262 -2.55 11.96 6.28
CA ASP A 262 -2.74 10.52 6.52
C ASP A 262 -1.42 9.79 6.28
N VAL A 263 -1.15 8.77 7.08
CA VAL A 263 0.06 7.95 6.98
C VAL A 263 -0.35 6.49 6.88
N TYR A 264 0.14 5.81 5.85
CA TYR A 264 -0.04 4.38 5.65
C TYR A 264 1.33 3.70 5.74
N CYS A 265 1.49 2.73 6.64
CA CYS A 265 2.76 2.05 6.87
C CYS A 265 2.55 0.54 6.88
N TYR A 266 3.28 -0.16 6.02
CA TYR A 266 3.18 -1.61 5.88
C TYR A 266 4.54 -2.27 6.11
N PHE A 267 4.57 -3.22 7.01
CA PHE A 267 5.72 -4.10 7.20
C PHE A 267 5.65 -5.26 6.22
N ASP A 268 6.72 -5.44 5.45
CA ASP A 268 6.89 -6.48 4.41
C ASP A 268 8.04 -7.44 4.76
N ASN A 269 8.61 -7.35 5.98
CA ASN A 269 9.73 -8.16 6.46
C ASN A 269 9.32 -9.56 6.95
N ASP A 270 8.59 -10.27 6.09
CA ASP A 270 7.86 -11.45 6.50
C ASP A 270 8.72 -12.70 6.63
N MET A 271 9.97 -12.75 6.11
CA MET A 271 10.72 -14.01 5.98
C MET A 271 10.88 -14.78 7.28
N LYS A 272 11.05 -14.05 8.38
CA LYS A 272 11.21 -14.58 9.74
C LYS A 272 10.06 -14.22 10.69
N VAL A 273 8.88 -13.91 10.14
CA VAL A 273 7.65 -13.61 10.92
C VAL A 273 7.73 -12.31 11.73
N HIS A 274 8.59 -11.36 11.35
CA HIS A 274 8.77 -10.12 12.12
C HIS A 274 7.65 -9.10 11.91
N ALA A 275 7.09 -9.00 10.71
CA ALA A 275 6.17 -7.93 10.35
C ALA A 275 4.98 -7.70 11.30
N PRO A 276 4.24 -8.73 11.77
CA PRO A 276 3.14 -8.48 12.71
C PRO A 276 3.60 -7.93 14.06
N PHE A 277 4.78 -8.34 14.54
CA PHE A 277 5.32 -7.89 15.82
C PHE A 277 5.92 -6.49 15.71
N ASP A 278 6.67 -6.21 14.64
CA ASP A 278 7.23 -4.88 14.40
C ASP A 278 6.13 -3.85 14.16
N ALA A 279 5.06 -4.22 13.44
CA ALA A 279 3.87 -3.39 13.26
C ALA A 279 3.23 -3.01 14.60
N ARG A 280 3.03 -3.99 15.50
CA ARG A 280 2.49 -3.73 16.84
C ARG A 280 3.44 -2.89 17.69
N GLY A 281 4.75 -3.16 17.61
CA GLY A 281 5.77 -2.38 18.31
C GLY A 281 5.82 -0.91 17.87
N LEU A 282 5.58 -0.63 16.59
CA LEU A 282 5.46 0.74 16.07
C LEU A 282 4.13 1.40 16.45
N MET A 283 3.03 0.64 16.44
CA MET A 283 1.72 1.12 16.90
C MET A 283 1.76 1.55 18.37
N GLN A 284 2.40 0.76 19.22
CA GLN A 284 2.57 1.06 20.63
C GLN A 284 3.30 2.39 20.87
N ARG A 285 4.35 2.68 20.10
CA ARG A 285 5.12 3.94 20.17
C ARG A 285 4.33 5.17 19.74
N LEU A 286 3.22 4.96 19.03
CA LEU A 286 2.34 6.01 18.52
C LEU A 286 1.00 6.03 19.26
N ASP A 287 0.92 5.35 20.41
CA ASP A 287 -0.28 5.24 21.25
C ASP A 287 -1.53 4.75 20.48
N LEU A 288 -1.31 3.88 19.48
CA LEU A 288 -2.39 3.24 18.72
C LEU A 288 -2.83 1.93 19.40
N PRO A 289 -4.10 1.53 19.30
CA PRO A 289 -4.57 0.25 19.86
C PRO A 289 -3.79 -0.95 19.31
N THR A 290 -3.24 -1.80 20.19
CA THR A 290 -2.40 -2.95 19.79
C THR A 290 -3.01 -4.31 20.10
N ASP A 291 -4.28 -4.33 20.49
CA ASP A 291 -4.98 -5.53 20.90
C ASP A 291 -5.22 -6.47 19.72
N CYS A 292 -5.04 -7.76 19.97
CA CYS A 292 -5.40 -8.83 19.04
C CYS A 292 -6.46 -9.70 19.71
N PRO A 293 -7.44 -10.21 18.96
CA PRO A 293 -8.48 -11.04 19.53
C PRO A 293 -7.90 -12.32 20.13
N ALA A 294 -8.50 -12.78 21.23
CA ALA A 294 -8.20 -14.10 21.78
C ALA A 294 -8.60 -15.18 20.77
N ARG A 295 -8.03 -16.39 20.90
CA ARG A 295 -8.35 -17.49 19.99
C ARG A 295 -9.86 -17.73 19.90
N GLU A 296 -10.56 -17.77 21.03
CA GLU A 296 -11.99 -18.08 21.09
C GLU A 296 -12.88 -17.04 20.39
N GLU A 297 -12.41 -15.81 20.20
CA GLU A 297 -13.18 -14.71 19.61
C GLU A 297 -13.20 -14.75 18.07
N VAL A 298 -12.40 -15.63 17.45
CA VAL A 298 -12.23 -15.70 15.99
C VAL A 298 -12.61 -17.08 15.42
N VAL A 299 -12.82 -18.10 16.28
CA VAL A 299 -13.31 -19.44 15.89
C VAL A 299 -14.75 -19.37 15.37
#